data_AF-A0AAP0DBA3-F1
#
_entry.id   AF-A0AAP0DBA3-F1
#
_cell.length_a   1.000
_cell.length_b   1.000
_cell.length_c   1.000
_cell.angle_alpha   90.00
_cell.angle_beta   90.00
_cell.angle_gamma   90.00
#
_symmetry.space_group_name_H-M   'P 1'
#
loop_
_entity.id
_entity.type
_entity.pdbx_description
1 polymer ?
#
loop_
_entity_poly.entity_id
_entity_poly.type
_entity_poly.pdbx_seq_one_letter_code
_entity_poly.pdbx_strand_id
1 'polypeptide(L)'
;MFPFFAFGHIIPFVRLSNKLSSYPGIKISFLVASSSFNRIKTMLNPTTTINLIPLTLPHVDGLQDGVENTSETSPATSELLKVALDIMQPEIKTLLANLKPTFVFLTLHNGGYLK
;
A
#
# COMPACT_ATOMS: atom_id res chain seq x y z
N MET A 1 2.25 -0.06 7.43
CA MET A 1 2.96 0.62 6.33
C MET A 1 2.04 0.66 5.13
N PHE A 2 1.83 1.83 4.57
CA PHE A 2 0.85 2.04 3.51
C PHE A 2 1.39 3.02 2.44
N PRO A 3 2.25 2.55 1.53
CA PRO A 3 2.73 3.38 0.43
C PRO A 3 1.64 3.59 -0.61
N PHE A 4 1.70 4.70 -1.35
CA PHE A 4 0.92 4.86 -2.58
C PHE A 4 1.31 3.78 -3.59
N PHE A 5 0.36 3.34 -4.43
CA PHE A 5 0.51 2.22 -5.35
C PHE A 5 1.32 2.56 -6.61
N ALA A 6 2.53 3.10 -6.38
CA ALA A 6 3.54 3.36 -7.39
C ALA A 6 4.88 2.83 -6.89
N PHE A 7 5.65 2.17 -7.76
CA PHE A 7 6.94 1.57 -7.36
C PHE A 7 7.96 2.58 -6.82
N GLY A 8 7.87 3.85 -7.24
CA GLY A 8 8.67 4.94 -6.66
C GLY A 8 8.45 5.15 -5.15
N HIS A 9 7.25 4.84 -4.63
CA HIS A 9 6.93 4.88 -3.20
C HIS A 9 7.05 3.52 -2.53
N ILE A 10 6.66 2.44 -3.22
CA ILE A 10 6.70 1.07 -2.68
C ILE A 10 8.14 0.62 -2.39
N ILE A 11 9.10 0.85 -3.31
CA ILE A 11 10.48 0.37 -3.16
C ILE A 11 11.16 0.93 -1.89
N PRO A 12 11.12 2.25 -1.60
CA PRO A 12 11.63 2.79 -0.34
C PRO A 12 11.00 2.16 0.89
N PHE A 13 9.68 1.93 0.88
CA PHE A 13 8.97 1.29 1.98
C PHE A 13 9.41 -0.16 2.18
N VAL A 14 9.61 -0.93 1.09
CA VAL A 14 10.14 -2.30 1.15
C VAL A 14 11.55 -2.33 1.74
N ARG A 15 12.42 -1.40 1.35
CA ARG A 15 13.77 -1.28 1.92
C ARG A 15 13.73 -0.98 3.41
N LEU A 16 12.87 -0.04 3.81
CA LEU A 16 12.67 0.31 5.21
C LEU A 16 12.10 -0.88 6.00
N SER A 17 11.10 -1.58 5.46
CA SER A 17 10.48 -2.74 6.13
C SER A 17 11.49 -3.87 6.32
N ASN A 18 12.30 -4.18 5.31
CA ASN A 18 13.37 -5.16 5.42
C ASN A 18 14.34 -4.79 6.55
N LYS A 19 14.76 -3.52 6.63
CA LYS A 19 15.66 -3.05 7.70
C LYS A 19 15.01 -3.09 9.08
N LEU A 20 13.76 -2.64 9.21
CA LEU A 20 13.06 -2.63 10.50
C LEU A 20 12.73 -4.04 11.00
N SER A 21 12.43 -4.97 10.09
CA SER A 21 12.10 -6.35 10.44
C SER A 21 13.26 -7.15 11.04
N SER A 22 14.51 -6.66 10.92
CA SER A 22 15.66 -7.30 11.57
C SER A 22 15.77 -6.99 13.06
N TYR A 23 15.00 -6.03 13.58
CA TYR A 23 15.04 -5.65 15.00
C TYR A 23 14.01 -6.47 15.79
N PRO A 24 14.39 -7.07 16.94
CA PRO A 24 13.47 -7.81 17.78
C PRO A 24 12.27 -6.97 18.24
N GLY A 25 11.09 -7.58 18.30
CA GLY A 25 9.87 -6.94 18.76
C GLY A 25 9.16 -6.06 17.72
N ILE A 26 9.77 -5.81 16.56
CA ILE A 26 9.12 -5.05 15.48
C ILE A 26 8.20 -5.99 14.67
N LYS A 27 6.91 -5.65 14.64
CA LYS A 27 5.91 -6.29 13.78
C LYS A 27 5.48 -5.30 12.69
N ILE A 28 5.49 -5.75 11.45
CA ILE A 28 5.15 -4.90 10.30
C ILE A 28 3.96 -5.51 9.58
N SER A 29 2.92 -4.72 9.40
CA SER A 29 1.88 -4.95 8.39
C SER A 29 2.10 -3.99 7.23
N PHE A 30 2.10 -4.51 6.02
CA PHE A 30 2.36 -3.77 4.79
C PHE A 30 1.17 -3.93 3.86
N LEU A 31 0.46 -2.83 3.63
CA LEU A 31 -0.73 -2.80 2.78
C LEU A 31 -0.28 -2.64 1.32
N VAL A 32 -0.79 -3.49 0.43
CA VAL A 32 -0.40 -3.56 -0.98
C VAL A 32 -1.61 -3.72 -1.87
N ALA A 33 -1.57 -3.19 -3.08
CA ALA A 33 -2.48 -3.61 -4.14
C ALA A 33 -2.37 -5.13 -4.37
N SER A 34 -3.50 -5.79 -4.56
CA SER A 34 -3.58 -7.24 -4.77
C SER A 34 -2.77 -7.67 -5.99
N SER A 35 -2.83 -6.90 -7.09
CA SER A 35 -2.05 -7.13 -8.32
C SER A 35 -0.53 -7.12 -8.07
N SER A 36 -0.08 -6.37 -7.06
CA SER A 36 1.34 -6.18 -6.74
C SER A 36 1.87 -7.12 -5.67
N PHE A 37 1.00 -7.93 -5.04
CA PHE A 37 1.35 -8.77 -3.88
C PHE A 37 2.57 -9.65 -4.14
N ASN A 38 2.53 -10.45 -5.21
CA ASN A 38 3.61 -11.39 -5.53
C ASN A 38 4.93 -10.68 -5.83
N ARG A 39 4.86 -9.55 -6.55
CA ARG A 39 6.03 -8.75 -6.90
C ARG A 39 6.66 -8.10 -5.66
N ILE A 40 5.87 -7.64 -4.70
CA ILE A 40 6.39 -7.08 -3.45
C ILE A 40 6.97 -8.19 -2.57
N LYS A 41 6.31 -9.36 -2.51
CA LYS A 41 6.78 -10.51 -1.76
C LYS A 41 8.18 -10.95 -2.17
N THR A 42 8.52 -10.93 -3.45
CA THR A 42 9.88 -11.29 -3.93
C THR A 42 10.94 -10.25 -3.60
N MET A 43 10.54 -9.00 -3.30
CA MET A 43 11.46 -7.93 -2.88
C MET A 43 11.74 -7.93 -1.37
N LEU A 44 10.96 -8.68 -0.59
CA LEU A 44 11.15 -8.83 0.84
C LEU A 44 12.26 -9.83 1.16
N ASN A 45 12.92 -9.65 2.31
CA ASN A 45 13.92 -10.61 2.78
C ASN A 45 13.24 -11.97 3.08
N PRO A 46 13.79 -13.13 2.65
CA PRO A 46 13.15 -14.43 2.83
C PRO A 46 12.86 -14.82 4.30
N THR A 47 13.64 -14.27 5.23
CA THR A 47 13.53 -14.53 6.67
C THR A 47 12.59 -13.56 7.38
N THR A 48 11.99 -12.60 6.66
CA THR A 48 11.12 -11.61 7.27
C THR A 48 9.74 -12.16 7.59
N THR A 49 9.15 -11.71 8.70
CA THR A 49 7.79 -12.04 9.12
C THR A 49 6.81 -10.88 8.83
N ILE A 50 7.14 -10.02 7.86
CA ILE A 50 6.27 -8.92 7.43
C ILE A 50 4.94 -9.49 6.93
N ASN A 51 3.85 -9.01 7.53
CA ASN A 51 2.49 -9.35 7.12
C ASN A 51 2.09 -8.49 5.91
N LEU A 52 2.08 -9.08 4.72
CA LEU A 52 1.56 -8.43 3.52
C LEU A 52 0.02 -8.54 3.51
N ILE A 53 -0.66 -7.39 3.50
CA ILE A 53 -2.12 -7.30 3.48
C ILE A 53 -2.53 -6.81 2.08
N PRO A 54 -3.10 -7.69 1.23
CA PRO A 54 -3.60 -7.27 -0.06
C PRO A 54 -4.86 -6.40 0.12
N LEU A 55 -4.98 -5.40 -0.75
CA LEU A 55 -6.12 -4.50 -0.88
C LEU A 55 -6.63 -4.64 -2.31
N THR A 56 -7.95 -4.77 -2.46
CA THR A 56 -8.59 -4.74 -3.78
C THR A 56 -9.17 -3.36 -3.98
N LEU A 57 -8.72 -2.66 -5.02
CA LEU A 57 -9.23 -1.32 -5.28
C LEU A 57 -10.69 -1.40 -5.76
N PRO A 58 -11.56 -0.48 -5.30
CA PRO A 58 -12.90 -0.37 -5.82
C PRO A 58 -12.86 0.11 -7.27
N HIS A 59 -13.92 -0.22 -8.01
CA HIS A 59 -14.13 0.32 -9.35
C HIS A 59 -14.25 1.85 -9.31
N VAL A 60 -13.66 2.51 -10.30
CA VAL A 60 -13.74 3.96 -10.52
C VAL A 60 -13.94 4.21 -12.01
N ASP A 61 -14.95 5.01 -12.37
CA ASP A 61 -15.21 5.36 -13.77
C ASP A 61 -13.95 5.94 -14.44
N GLY A 62 -13.60 5.39 -15.61
CA GLY A 62 -12.40 5.78 -16.36
C GLY A 62 -11.11 5.05 -15.96
N LEU A 63 -11.14 4.22 -14.91
CA LEU A 63 -10.08 3.27 -14.58
C LEU A 63 -10.47 1.87 -15.07
N GLN A 64 -9.57 1.20 -15.78
CA GLN A 64 -9.82 -0.16 -16.25
C GLN A 64 -9.85 -1.14 -15.07
N ASP A 65 -10.75 -2.12 -15.13
CA ASP A 65 -10.85 -3.17 -14.11
C ASP A 65 -9.51 -3.91 -13.91
N GLY A 66 -9.15 -4.12 -12.64
CA GLY A 66 -7.92 -4.79 -12.25
C GLY A 66 -6.66 -3.92 -12.29
N VAL A 67 -6.77 -2.65 -12.68
CA VAL A 67 -5.66 -1.70 -12.61
C VAL A 67 -5.53 -1.17 -11.19
N GLU A 68 -4.44 -1.54 -10.52
CA GLU A 68 -4.24 -1.20 -9.12
C GLU A 68 -2.91 -0.48 -8.84
N ASN A 69 -2.08 -0.27 -9.86
CA ASN A 69 -0.85 0.49 -9.72
C ASN A 69 -0.59 1.45 -10.89
N THR A 70 0.18 2.50 -10.62
CA THR A 70 0.46 3.54 -11.61
C THR A 70 1.18 3.03 -12.86
N SER A 71 1.95 1.93 -12.77
CA SER A 71 2.63 1.35 -13.94
C SER A 71 1.68 0.67 -14.92
N GLU A 72 0.43 0.46 -14.54
CA GLU A 72 -0.65 -0.08 -15.37
C GLU A 72 -1.60 1.03 -15.85
N THR A 73 -1.33 2.30 -15.48
CA THR A 73 -2.13 3.47 -15.86
C THR A 73 -1.39 4.37 -16.83
N SER A 74 -2.15 5.21 -17.54
CA SER A 74 -1.61 6.39 -18.21
C SER A 74 -1.40 7.53 -17.20
N PRO A 75 -0.60 8.57 -17.51
CA PRO A 75 -0.51 9.76 -16.66
C PRO A 75 -1.89 10.36 -16.33
N ALA A 76 -2.83 10.33 -17.28
CA ALA A 76 -4.17 10.86 -17.12
C ALA A 76 -5.05 10.02 -16.18
N THR A 77 -4.87 8.70 -16.15
CA THR A 77 -5.68 7.79 -15.34
C THR A 77 -5.04 7.44 -14.00
N SER A 78 -3.76 7.77 -13.80
CA SER A 78 -3.05 7.52 -12.53
C SER A 78 -3.64 8.28 -11.34
N GLU A 79 -4.27 9.43 -11.59
CA GLU A 79 -4.99 10.23 -10.60
C GLU A 79 -6.26 9.53 -10.09
N LEU A 80 -6.87 8.64 -10.89
CA LEU A 80 -8.07 7.89 -10.48
C LEU A 80 -7.77 6.85 -9.40
N LEU A 81 -6.51 6.39 -9.29
CA LEU A 81 -6.08 5.54 -8.17
C LEU A 81 -6.20 6.28 -6.83
N LYS A 82 -6.13 7.61 -6.83
CA LYS A 82 -6.34 8.42 -5.63
C LYS A 82 -7.80 8.42 -5.21
N VAL A 83 -8.71 8.53 -6.19
CA VAL A 83 -10.16 8.42 -5.98
C VAL A 83 -10.53 7.05 -5.42
N ALA A 84 -9.95 5.98 -5.97
CA ALA A 84 -10.15 4.62 -5.45
C ALA A 84 -9.71 4.52 -3.97
N LEU A 85 -8.54 5.09 -3.63
CA LEU A 85 -8.05 5.13 -2.25
C LEU A 85 -8.93 5.96 -1.31
N ASP A 86 -9.49 7.07 -1.79
CA ASP A 86 -10.43 7.89 -1.00
C ASP A 86 -11.72 7.13 -0.70
N ILE A 87 -12.24 6.36 -1.65
CA ILE A 87 -13.39 5.46 -1.44
C ILE A 87 -13.06 4.39 -0.40
N MET A 88 -11.82 3.87 -0.39
CA MET A 88 -11.38 2.84 0.57
C MET A 88 -11.14 3.36 2.00
N GLN A 89 -11.20 4.67 2.25
CA GLN A 89 -10.90 5.23 3.58
C GLN A 89 -11.63 4.53 4.75
N PRO A 90 -12.94 4.20 4.68
CA PRO A 90 -13.62 3.52 5.77
C PRO A 90 -13.06 2.12 6.06
N GLU A 91 -12.72 1.37 5.01
CA GLU A 91 -12.12 0.04 5.13
C GLU A 91 -10.71 0.13 5.72
N ILE A 92 -9.89 1.07 5.24
CA ILE A 92 -8.55 1.32 5.77
C ILE A 92 -8.61 1.76 7.23
N LYS A 93 -9.54 2.64 7.61
CA LYS A 93 -9.76 3.07 9.00
C LYS A 93 -10.12 1.88 9.89
N THR A 94 -11.02 1.00 9.42
CA THR A 94 -11.41 -0.23 10.13
C THR A 94 -10.23 -1.20 10.28
N LEU A 95 -9.46 -1.41 9.20
CA LEU A 95 -8.28 -2.25 9.20
C LEU A 95 -7.23 -1.74 10.20
N LEU A 96 -6.95 -0.43 10.20
CA LEU A 96 -6.03 0.19 11.15
C LEU A 96 -6.51 0.06 12.60
N ALA A 97 -7.82 0.23 12.86
CA ALA A 97 -8.41 0.05 14.18
C ALA A 97 -8.26 -1.40 14.70
N ASN A 98 -8.37 -2.38 13.81
CA ASN A 98 -8.18 -3.79 14.13
C ASN A 98 -6.70 -4.15 14.34
N LEU A 99 -5.81 -3.60 13.51
CA LEU A 99 -4.36 -3.83 13.60
C LEU A 99 -3.73 -3.16 14.83
N LYS A 100 -4.33 -2.08 15.34
CA LYS A 100 -3.84 -1.28 16.48
C LYS A 100 -2.34 -0.95 16.38
N PRO A 101 -1.87 -0.36 15.27
CA PRO A 101 -0.44 -0.09 15.09
C PRO A 101 0.04 1.03 16.02
N THR A 102 1.28 0.92 16.52
CA THR A 102 1.95 2.01 17.25
C THR A 102 2.34 3.16 16.33
N PHE A 103 2.72 2.86 15.09
CA PHE A 103 3.11 3.84 14.08
C PHE A 103 2.48 3.50 12.74
N VAL A 104 2.04 4.53 12.02
CA VAL A 104 1.59 4.42 10.63
C VAL A 104 2.51 5.24 9.73
N PHE A 105 3.26 4.55 8.88
CA PHE A 105 3.98 5.17 7.76
C PHE A 105 3.08 5.16 6.53
N LEU A 106 2.88 6.32 5.93
CA LEU A 106 2.09 6.51 4.71
C LEU A 106 2.77 7.47 3.74
N THR A 107 2.46 7.36 2.45
CA THR A 107 2.93 8.31 1.45
C THR A 107 2.16 9.62 1.55
N LEU A 108 2.87 10.75 1.65
CA LEU A 108 2.26 12.06 1.49
C LEU A 108 1.92 12.31 0.02
N HIS A 109 0.70 12.73 -0.22
CA HIS A 109 0.24 13.25 -1.50
C HIS A 109 -0.48 14.56 -1.24
N ASN A 110 -0.31 15.54 -2.14
CA ASN A 110 -1.05 16.79 -2.11
C ASN A 110 -2.55 16.45 -2.25
N GLY A 111 -3.27 16.34 -1.13
CA GLY A 111 -4.67 15.88 -1.08
C GLY A 111 -5.06 15.13 0.21
N GLY A 112 -4.16 14.37 0.82
CA GLY A 112 -4.33 13.71 2.13
C GLY A 112 -5.45 12.65 2.22
N TYR A 113 -5.10 11.36 2.10
CA TYR A 113 -6.00 10.20 2.17
C TYR A 113 -6.56 9.85 3.57
N LEU A 114 -6.20 10.60 4.61
CA LEU A 114 -6.56 10.30 6.01
C LEU A 114 -6.95 11.59 6.74
N LYS A 115 -7.84 12.37 6.15
CA LYS A 115 -8.56 13.41 6.90
C LYS A 115 -9.66 12.79 7.77
#